data_AF-K9TTN2-F1
#
_entry.id   AF-K9TTN2-F1
#
_cell.length_a   1.000
_cell.length_b   1.000
_cell.length_c   1.000
_cell.angle_alpha   90.00
_cell.angle_beta   90.00
_cell.angle_gamma   90.00
#
_symmetry.space_group_name_H-M   'P 1'
#
loop_
_entity.id
_entity.type
_entity.pdbx_description
1 polymer ?
#
loop_
_entity_poly.entity_id
_entity_poly.type
_entity_poly.pdbx_seq_one_letter_code
_entity_poly.pdbx_strand_id
1 'polypeptide(L)'
;MQLPNKLAPFIQLDNLCYEDKLDLLIVATQALKQCHSNSHYEIDVLNALENSDCMQDAFEGITETDEFLEVTLSEVEWIQFSQAVLTALKSVFEVAK
;
A
#
# COMPACT_ATOMS: atom_id res chain seq x y z
N MET A 1 2.93 -5.54 -13.72
CA MET A 1 2.04 -4.48 -13.20
C MET A 1 2.91 -3.38 -12.61
N GLN A 2 2.46 -2.13 -12.63
CA GLN A 2 3.23 -0.99 -12.09
C GLN A 2 2.53 -0.43 -10.84
N LEU A 3 3.33 -0.03 -9.85
CA LEU A 3 2.91 0.74 -8.68
C LEU A 3 2.34 2.10 -9.14
N PRO A 4 1.36 2.73 -8.45
CA PRO A 4 0.95 4.09 -8.78
C PRO A 4 2.14 5.05 -8.84
N ASN A 5 2.17 5.92 -9.85
CA ASN A 5 3.28 6.86 -10.08
C ASN A 5 3.58 7.75 -8.87
N LYS A 6 2.54 8.10 -8.10
CA LYS A 6 2.67 8.91 -6.88
C LYS A 6 3.39 8.18 -5.74
N LEU A 7 3.31 6.85 -5.68
CA LEU A 7 3.98 6.04 -4.65
C LEU A 7 5.35 5.50 -5.09
N ALA A 8 5.60 5.45 -6.41
CA ALA A 8 6.81 4.84 -6.97
C ALA A 8 8.14 5.43 -6.43
N PRO A 9 8.22 6.73 -6.09
CA PRO A 9 9.43 7.29 -5.47
C PRO A 9 9.68 6.80 -4.04
N PHE A 10 8.63 6.40 -3.31
CA PHE A 10 8.68 6.18 -1.86
C PHE A 10 8.76 4.71 -1.46
N ILE A 11 8.25 3.79 -2.29
CA ILE A 11 8.09 2.38 -1.94
C ILE A 11 8.93 1.49 -2.86
N GLN A 12 9.80 0.67 -2.27
CA GLN A 12 10.56 -0.36 -2.96
C GLN A 12 10.02 -1.75 -2.57
N LEU A 13 8.98 -2.23 -3.28
CA LEU A 13 8.28 -3.47 -2.92
C LEU A 13 9.17 -4.71 -2.84
N ASP A 14 10.24 -4.77 -3.62
CA ASP A 14 11.17 -5.92 -3.61
C ASP A 14 11.98 -6.02 -2.31
N ASN A 15 12.13 -4.90 -1.57
CA ASN A 15 12.90 -4.85 -0.34
C ASN A 15 12.07 -5.13 0.92
N LEU A 16 10.74 -5.07 0.82
CA LEU A 16 9.84 -5.33 1.95
C LEU A 16 9.86 -6.81 2.35
N CYS A 17 9.78 -7.08 3.64
CA CYS A 17 9.62 -8.46 4.12
C CYS A 17 8.19 -8.98 3.84
N TYR A 18 7.92 -10.24 4.18
CA TYR A 18 6.60 -10.84 4.00
C TYR A 18 5.52 -10.14 4.83
N GLU A 19 5.85 -9.79 6.08
CA GLU A 19 4.93 -9.14 7.03
C GLU A 19 4.57 -7.74 6.54
N ASP A 20 5.56 -6.93 6.18
CA ASP A 20 5.38 -5.60 5.58
C ASP A 20 4.44 -5.62 4.36
N LYS A 21 4.63 -6.61 3.47
CA LYS A 21 3.78 -6.76 2.29
C LYS A 21 2.35 -7.14 2.65
N LEU A 22 2.13 -7.95 3.69
CA LEU A 22 0.78 -8.24 4.17
C LEU A 22 0.12 -7.00 4.77
N ASP A 23 0.85 -6.25 5.58
CA ASP A 23 0.34 -5.05 6.23
C ASP A 23 0.00 -3.96 5.20
N LEU A 24 0.85 -3.73 4.19
CA LEU A 24 0.51 -2.84 3.08
C LEU A 24 -0.71 -3.30 2.28
N LEU A 25 -0.90 -4.62 2.13
CA LEU A 25 -2.10 -5.14 1.49
C LEU A 25 -3.35 -4.88 2.33
N ILE A 26 -3.25 -4.99 3.67
CA ILE A 26 -4.32 -4.66 4.60
C ILE A 26 -4.65 -3.17 4.48
N VAL A 27 -3.66 -2.28 4.58
CA VAL A 27 -3.79 -0.82 4.40
C VAL A 27 -4.52 -0.51 3.09
N ALA A 28 -4.04 -1.04 1.97
CA ALA A 28 -4.61 -0.78 0.65
C ALA A 28 -6.06 -1.27 0.54
N THR A 29 -6.36 -2.45 1.11
CA THR A 29 -7.71 -3.03 1.06
C THR A 29 -8.69 -2.24 1.92
N GLN A 30 -8.24 -1.73 3.06
CA GLN A 30 -9.05 -0.88 3.92
C GLN A 30 -9.33 0.48 3.29
N ALA A 31 -8.30 1.12 2.70
CA ALA A 31 -8.47 2.35 1.94
C ALA A 31 -9.48 2.15 0.79
N LEU A 32 -9.40 1.04 0.04
CA LEU A 32 -10.37 0.71 -1.00
C LEU A 32 -11.79 0.61 -0.49
N LYS A 33 -12.00 -0.09 0.63
CA LYS A 33 -13.32 -0.21 1.26
C LYS A 33 -13.88 1.16 1.62
N GLN A 34 -13.04 2.06 2.12
CA GLN A 34 -13.44 3.43 2.46
C GLN A 34 -13.76 4.26 1.21
N CYS A 35 -12.90 4.22 0.17
CA CYS A 35 -13.16 4.90 -1.11
C CYS A 35 -14.50 4.48 -1.71
N HIS A 36 -14.75 3.16 -1.76
CA HIS A 36 -15.95 2.57 -2.35
C HIS A 36 -17.22 2.96 -1.58
N SER A 37 -17.17 2.93 -0.25
CA SER A 37 -18.31 3.26 0.61
C SER A 37 -18.76 4.72 0.46
N ASN A 38 -17.85 5.61 0.03
CA ASN A 38 -18.09 7.05 -0.04
C ASN A 38 -18.31 7.58 -1.47
N SER A 39 -18.45 6.71 -2.48
CA SER A 39 -18.84 7.06 -3.87
C SER A 39 -17.83 7.92 -4.66
N HIS A 40 -16.52 7.77 -4.36
CA HIS A 40 -15.33 8.47 -4.89
C HIS A 40 -14.75 9.56 -3.97
N TYR A 41 -14.14 9.08 -2.89
CA TYR A 41 -13.17 9.86 -2.12
C TYR A 41 -11.77 9.36 -2.44
N GLU A 42 -10.86 10.30 -2.67
CA GLU A 42 -9.43 10.05 -2.59
C GLU A 42 -9.05 9.96 -1.10
N ILE A 43 -8.12 9.09 -0.77
CA ILE A 43 -7.65 8.88 0.60
C ILE A 43 -6.13 9.06 0.59
N ASP A 44 -5.64 9.88 1.51
CA ASP A 44 -4.21 10.02 1.73
C ASP A 44 -3.61 8.83 2.47
N VAL A 45 -2.31 8.62 2.28
CA VAL A 45 -1.57 7.50 2.85
C VAL A 45 -1.63 7.52 4.37
N LEU A 46 -1.56 8.71 5.00
CA LEU A 46 -1.66 8.85 6.45
C LEU A 46 -2.98 8.28 6.98
N ASN A 47 -4.12 8.72 6.42
CA ASN A 47 -5.44 8.24 6.79
C ASN A 47 -5.59 6.74 6.51
N ALA A 48 -5.00 6.23 5.42
CA ALA A 48 -5.03 4.80 5.13
C ALA A 48 -4.27 3.97 6.20
N LEU A 49 -3.11 4.46 6.66
CA LEU A 49 -2.30 3.81 7.70
C LEU A 49 -2.94 3.90 9.08
N GLU A 50 -3.46 5.07 9.47
CA GLU A 50 -4.11 5.27 10.77
C GLU A 50 -5.36 4.38 10.94
N ASN A 51 -6.04 4.09 9.84
CA ASN A 51 -7.22 3.22 9.87
C ASN A 51 -6.89 1.73 9.81
N SER A 52 -5.68 1.32 9.43
CA SER A 52 -5.41 -0.07 9.06
C SER A 52 -5.18 -1.02 10.23
N ASP A 53 -5.17 -0.54 11.48
CA ASP A 53 -4.74 -1.27 12.70
C ASP A 53 -3.33 -1.89 12.59
N CYS A 54 -2.62 -1.69 11.48
CA CYS A 54 -1.19 -1.99 11.38
C CYS A 54 -0.52 -1.03 12.35
N MET A 55 0.10 -1.54 13.42
CA MET A 55 0.94 -0.69 14.27
C MET A 55 1.92 0.05 13.37
N GLN A 56 2.28 1.29 13.72
CA GLN A 56 3.27 2.11 13.02
C GLN A 56 4.69 1.50 13.12
N ASP A 57 4.84 0.25 12.70
CA ASP A 57 6.12 -0.38 12.48
C ASP A 57 6.65 0.20 11.17
N ALA A 58 7.82 0.82 11.23
CA ALA A 58 8.47 1.39 10.07
C ALA A 58 8.71 0.27 9.03
N PHE A 59 8.07 0.39 7.87
CA PHE A 59 8.15 -0.65 6.84
C PHE A 59 9.56 -0.68 6.22
N GLU A 60 10.18 -1.86 6.15
CA GLU A 60 11.52 -2.01 5.57
C GLU A 60 11.50 -1.78 4.04
N GLY A 61 11.83 -0.57 3.60
CA GLY A 61 11.82 -0.21 2.16
C GLY A 61 10.74 0.79 1.77
N ILE A 62 10.06 1.40 2.75
CA ILE A 62 9.32 2.65 2.57
C ILE A 62 10.17 3.81 3.07
N THR A 63 10.29 4.84 2.26
CA THR A 63 10.86 6.12 2.70
C THR A 63 9.73 6.97 3.26
N GLU A 64 9.48 6.84 4.57
CA GLU A 64 8.43 7.59 5.27
C GLU A 64 8.86 9.07 5.42
N THR A 65 8.29 9.92 4.57
CA THR A 65 8.44 11.38 4.62
C THR A 65 7.08 12.05 4.80
N ASP A 66 7.07 13.33 5.19
CA ASP A 66 5.83 14.13 5.21
C ASP A 66 5.14 14.10 3.83
N GLU A 67 5.92 14.17 2.75
CA GLU A 67 5.41 14.06 1.37
C GLU A 67 4.73 12.71 1.11
N PHE A 68 5.31 11.60 1.59
CA PHE A 68 4.72 10.26 1.46
C PHE A 68 3.36 10.18 2.17
N LEU A 69 3.27 10.70 3.39
CA LEU A 69 2.05 10.68 4.21
C LEU A 69 0.94 11.56 3.60
N GLU A 70 1.31 12.65 2.93
CA GLU A 70 0.40 13.56 2.24
C GLU A 70 -0.07 13.05 0.86
N VAL A 71 0.55 11.97 0.31
CA VAL A 71 0.14 11.42 -0.99
C VAL A 71 -1.32 10.99 -0.95
N THR A 72 -2.15 11.63 -1.77
CA THR A 72 -3.55 11.24 -1.95
C THR A 72 -3.74 10.34 -3.17
N LEU A 73 -4.39 9.19 -2.97
CA LEU A 73 -4.69 8.22 -4.01
C LEU A 73 -6.20 8.07 -4.21
N SER A 74 -6.60 8.00 -5.48
CA SER A 74 -7.95 7.62 -5.88
C SER A 74 -8.21 6.12 -5.67
N GLU A 75 -9.48 5.71 -5.71
CA GLU A 75 -9.87 4.29 -5.65
C GLU A 75 -9.11 3.45 -6.71
N VAL A 76 -8.97 3.96 -7.93
CA VAL A 76 -8.25 3.28 -9.01
C VAL A 76 -6.77 3.11 -8.69
N GLU A 77 -6.13 4.12 -8.10
CA GLU A 77 -4.72 4.05 -7.69
C GLU A 77 -4.54 3.08 -6.51
N TRP A 78 -5.47 3.04 -5.55
CA TRP A 78 -5.46 2.04 -4.49
C TRP A 78 -5.65 0.61 -5.02
N ILE A 79 -6.45 0.40 -6.07
CA ILE A 79 -6.58 -0.91 -6.75
C ILE A 79 -5.24 -1.31 -7.35
N GLN A 80 -4.59 -0.39 -8.05
CA GLN A 80 -3.27 -0.62 -8.64
C GLN A 80 -2.22 -0.96 -7.58
N PHE A 81 -2.23 -0.24 -6.45
CA PHE A 81 -1.34 -0.51 -5.33
C PHE A 81 -1.58 -1.90 -4.72
N SER A 82 -2.84 -2.25 -4.40
CA SER A 82 -3.22 -3.58 -3.90
C SER A 82 -2.76 -4.70 -4.83
N GLN A 83 -2.94 -4.53 -6.15
CA GLN A 83 -2.49 -5.49 -7.15
C GLN A 83 -0.96 -5.63 -7.23
N ALA A 84 -0.23 -4.52 -7.10
CA ALA A 84 1.24 -4.53 -7.06
C ALA A 84 1.76 -5.30 -5.84
N VAL A 85 1.21 -5.02 -4.66
CA VAL A 85 1.56 -5.71 -3.40
C VAL A 85 1.21 -7.21 -3.48
N LEU A 86 0.03 -7.57 -3.98
CA LEU A 86 -0.37 -8.97 -4.20
C LEU A 86 0.58 -9.70 -5.15
N THR A 87 1.05 -9.02 -6.20
CA THR A 87 2.01 -9.60 -7.15
C THR A 87 3.36 -9.86 -6.46
N ALA A 88 3.82 -8.92 -5.63
CA ALA A 88 5.02 -9.07 -4.83
C ALA A 88 4.90 -10.14 -3.73
N LEU A 89 3.70 -10.40 -3.20
CA LEU A 89 3.45 -11.52 -2.28
C LEU A 89 3.49 -12.86 -3.01
N LYS A 90 2.93 -12.95 -4.22
CA LYS A 90 2.92 -14.20 -5.00
C LYS A 90 4.33 -14.72 -5.31
N SER A 91 5.29 -13.83 -5.57
CA SER A 91 6.68 -14.23 -5.81
C SER A 91 7.30 -14.91 -4.58
N VAL A 92 6.88 -14.56 -3.36
CA VAL A 92 7.31 -15.26 -2.13
C VAL A 92 6.82 -16.71 -2.10
N PHE A 93 5.58 -16.96 -2.52
CA PHE A 93 5.00 -18.31 -2.55
C PHE A 93 5.56 -19.20 -3.67
N GLU A 94 6.01 -18.62 -4.78
CA GLU A 94 6.61 -19.39 -5.89
C GLU A 94 8.03 -19.88 -5.58
N VAL A 95 8.74 -19.22 -4.66
CA VAL A 95 10.08 -19.62 -4.21
C VAL A 95 10.04 -20.76 -3.17
N ALA A 96 8.88 -21.00 -2.52
CA ALA A 96 8.72 -22.05 -1.51
C ALA A 96 8.44 -23.46 -2.07
N LYS A 97 8.62 -23.69 -3.38
CA LYS A 97 8.51 -25.01 -4.06
C LYS A 97 9.87 -25.64 -4.30
#